data_AF-A0A0F3GVW2-F1
#
_entry.id   AF-A0A0F3GVW2-F1
#
_cell.length_a   1.000
_cell.length_b   1.000
_cell.length_c   1.000
_cell.angle_alpha   90.00
_cell.angle_beta   90.00
_cell.angle_gamma   90.00
#
_symmetry.space_group_name_H-M   'P 1'
#
loop_
_entity.id
_entity.type
_entity.pdbx_description
1 polymer ?
#
loop_
_entity_poly.entity_id
_entity_poly.type
_entity_poly.pdbx_seq_one_letter_code
_entity_poly.pdbx_strand_id
1 'polypeptide(L)' 'MKSVDGMRLFKREDNGIWYVQLTRTQKRSLQTRDEREAKMRFIALKREAVKGKLVVLDRTPSMS' A
#
# COMPACT_ATOMS: atom_id res chain seq x y z
N MET A 1 -16.89 -7.24 -7.97
CA MET A 1 -16.02 -6.11 -7.54
C MET A 1 -14.66 -6.68 -7.13
N LYS A 2 -13.59 -6.43 -7.90
CA LYS A 2 -12.24 -6.81 -7.49
C LYS A 2 -11.77 -5.82 -6.44
N SER A 3 -11.55 -6.29 -5.22
CA SER A 3 -11.08 -5.49 -4.09
C SER A 3 -9.89 -4.62 -4.51
N VAL A 4 -10.06 -3.30 -4.43
CA VAL A 4 -9.04 -2.32 -4.83
C VAL A 4 -7.86 -2.31 -3.84
N ASP A 5 -8.01 -3.00 -2.70
CA ASP A 5 -7.12 -2.97 -1.54
C ASP A 5 -6.27 -4.24 -1.37
N GLY A 6 -5.62 -4.70 -2.45
CA GLY A 6 -4.62 -5.78 -2.37
C GLY A 6 -3.39 -5.48 -1.51
N MET A 7 -3.41 -4.37 -0.75
CA MET A 7 -2.34 -3.96 0.15
C MET A 7 -2.47 -4.60 1.53
N ARG A 8 -1.46 -5.38 1.93
CA ARG A 8 -1.43 -6.07 3.24
C ARG A 8 -0.19 -5.69 4.04
N LEU A 9 -0.40 -5.28 5.28
CA LEU A 9 0.67 -5.10 6.26
C LEU A 9 0.97 -6.44 6.95
N PHE A 10 2.23 -6.81 7.07
CA PHE A 10 2.67 -8.00 7.80
C PHE A 10 4.05 -7.79 8.42
N LYS A 11 4.32 -8.46 9.52
CA LYS A 11 5.64 -8.50 10.16
C LYS A 11 6.37 -9.73 9.66
N ARG A 12 7.65 -9.62 9.33
CA ARG A 12 8.47 -10.82 9.14
C ARG A 12 9.01 -11.32 10.46
N GLU A 13 8.96 -12.62 10.66
CA GLU A 13 9.44 -13.28 11.87
C GLU A 13 10.97 -13.33 11.93
N ASP A 14 11.65 -13.36 10.78
CA ASP A 14 13.10 -13.47 10.66
C ASP A 14 13.87 -12.30 11.30
N ASN A 15 13.40 -11.07 11.11
CA ASN A 15 14.09 -9.84 11.53
C ASN A 15 13.19 -8.89 12.34
N GLY A 16 11.92 -9.25 12.52
CA GLY A 16 10.91 -8.45 13.21
C GLY A 16 10.48 -7.18 12.47
N ILE A 17 10.89 -6.99 11.21
CA ILE A 17 10.61 -5.78 10.42
C ILE A 17 9.24 -5.90 9.77
N TRP A 18 8.52 -4.77 9.73
CA TRP A 18 7.25 -4.65 9.06
C TRP A 18 7.41 -4.45 7.55
N TYR A 19 6.54 -5.10 6.78
CA TYR A 19 6.48 -5.03 5.33
C TYR A 19 5.05 -4.76 4.87
N VAL A 20 4.93 -4.06 3.76
CA VAL A 20 3.69 -3.94 3.01
C VAL A 20 3.78 -4.74 1.72
N GLN A 21 2.83 -5.63 1.52
CA GLN A 21 2.59 -6.25 0.23
C GLN A 21 1.72 -5.28 -0.57
N LEU A 22 2.19 -4.80 -1.73
CA LEU A 22 1.48 -3.86 -2.59
C LEU A 22 0.63 -4.61 -3.64
N THR A 23 1.17 -5.70 -4.16
CA THR A 23 0.53 -6.62 -5.11
C THR A 23 0.93 -8.07 -4.77
N ARG A 24 0.47 -9.06 -5.53
CA ARG A 24 0.86 -10.47 -5.32
C ARG A 24 2.39 -10.66 -5.35
N THR A 25 3.10 -9.93 -6.22
CA THR A 25 4.54 -10.06 -6.44
C THR A 25 5.36 -8.96 -5.77
N GLN A 26 4.79 -7.78 -5.53
CA GLN A 26 5.52 -6.66 -4.94
C GLN A 26 5.33 -6.56 -3.43
N LYS A 27 6.45 -6.58 -2.72
CA LYS A 27 6.56 -6.37 -1.28
C LYS A 27 7.58 -5.27 -1.02
N ARG A 28 7.31 -4.38 -0.07
CA ARG A 28 8.19 -3.28 0.32
C ARG A 28 8.41 -3.32 1.83
N SER A 29 9.67 -3.15 2.26
CA SER A 29 9.99 -3.02 3.68
C SER A 29 9.56 -1.64 4.19
N LEU A 30 8.96 -1.60 5.37
CA LEU A 30 8.71 -0.36 6.11
C LEU A 30 9.89 0.02 7.02
N GLN A 31 10.95 -0.80 7.06
CA GLN A 31 12.19 -0.55 7.80
C GLN A 31 12.00 -0.19 9.28
N THR A 32 10.89 -0.64 9.87
CA THR A 32 10.60 -0.44 11.29
C THR A 32 10.18 -1.76 11.92
N ARG A 33 10.45 -1.91 13.22
CA ARG A 33 9.97 -3.01 14.06
C ARG A 33 8.79 -2.58 14.93
N ASP A 34 8.56 -1.27 15.06
CA ASP A 34 7.45 -0.70 15.81
C ASP A 34 6.15 -0.83 15.00
N GLU A 35 5.14 -1.44 15.61
CA GLU A 35 3.82 -1.62 15.03
C GLU A 35 3.10 -0.28 14.81
N ARG A 36 3.23 0.67 15.74
CA ARG A 36 2.57 1.99 15.62
C ARG A 36 3.11 2.74 14.41
N GLU A 37 4.43 2.77 14.29
CA GLU A 37 5.11 3.39 13.16
C GLU A 37 4.77 2.69 11.84
N ALA A 38 4.74 1.35 11.82
CA ALA A 38 4.35 0.57 10.65
C ALA A 38 2.92 0.88 10.20
N LYS A 39 1.97 0.99 11.13
CA LYS A 39 0.58 1.36 10.84
C LYS A 39 0.48 2.77 10.25
N MET A 40 1.20 3.74 10.80
CA MET A 40 1.22 5.11 10.26
C MET A 40 1.76 5.15 8.82
N ARG A 41 2.91 4.50 8.58
CA ARG A 41 3.52 4.40 7.24
C ARG A 41 2.60 3.69 6.25
N PHE A 42 1.89 2.64 6.68
CA PHE A 42 0.93 1.91 5.86
C PHE A 42 -0.29 2.76 5.46
N ILE A 43 -0.84 3.54 6.39
CA ILE A 43 -1.96 4.45 6.10
C ILE A 43 -1.54 5.53 5.10
N ALA A 44 -0.34 6.10 5.27
CA ALA A 44 0.21 7.08 4.33
C ALA A 44 0.32 6.49 2.91
N LEU A 45 0.87 5.28 2.78
CA LEU A 45 0.98 4.58 1.50
C LEU A 45 -0.37 4.27 0.85
N LYS A 46 -1.37 3.86 1.65
CA LYS A 46 -2.75 3.66 1.15
C LYS A 46 -3.33 4.96 0.60
N ARG A 47 -3.17 6.07 1.32
CA ARG A 47 -3.65 7.39 0.88
C ARG A 47 -2.97 7.82 -0.42
N GLU A 48 -1.65 7.63 -0.54
CA GLU A 48 -0.94 7.95 -1.79
C GLU A 48 -1.37 7.07 -2.95
N ALA A 49 -1.57 5.77 -2.73
CA ALA A 49 -2.04 4.86 -3.77
C ALA A 49 -3.45 5.22 -4.25
N VAL A 50 -4.34 5.61 -3.33
CA VAL A 50 -5.68 6.10 -3.67
C VAL A 50 -5.60 7.42 -4.44
N LYS A 51 -4.77 8.36 -3.98
CA LYS A 51 -4.56 9.65 -4.67
C LYS A 51 -3.98 9.44 -6.07
N GLY A 52 -2.98 8.59 -6.23
CA GLY A 52 -2.40 8.24 -7.53
C GLY A 52 -3.43 7.61 -8.48
N LYS A 53 -4.29 6.72 -7.98
CA LYS A 53 -5.40 6.14 -8.76
C LYS A 53 -6.46 7.18 -9.13
N LEU A 54 -6.83 8.07 -8.22
CA LEU A 54 -7.76 9.18 -8.49
C LEU A 54 -7.23 10.07 -9.63
N VAL A 55 -5.95 10.44 -9.58
CA VAL A 55 -5.30 11.25 -10.62
C VAL A 55 -5.25 10.53 -11.98
N VAL A 56 -5.13 9.20 -11.99
CA VAL A 56 -5.18 8.41 -13.23
C VAL A 56 -6.61 8.31 -13.77
N LEU A 57 -7.62 8.20 -12.91
CA LEU A 57 -9.03 8.14 -13.31
C LEU A 57 -9.52 9.47 -13.91
N ASP A 58 -9.15 10.61 -13.32
CA ASP A 58 -9.48 11.96 -13.85
C ASP A 58 -8.83 12.25 -15.21
N ARG A 59 -7.82 11.47 -15.61
CA ARG A 59 -7.16 11.60 -16.92
C ARG A 59 -7.75 10.70 -17.99
N THR A 60 -8.80 9.94 -17.70
CA THR A 60 -9.57 9.25 -18.75
C THR A 60 -10.43 10.31 -19.43
N PRO A 61 -10.15 10.72 -20.67
CA PRO A 61 -11.09 11.55 -21.41
C PRO A 61 -12.35 10.71 -21.56
N SER A 62 -13.50 11.26 -21.17
CA SER A 62 -14.78 10.80 -21.67
C SER A 62 -14.73 10.90 -23.20
N MET A 63 -14.36 9.82 -23.86
CA MET A 63 -14.67 9.63 -25.26
C MET A 63 -15.95 8.80 -25.36
N SER A 64 -16.85 9.37 -26.16
CA SER A 64 -18.24 9.02 -26.51
C SER A 64 -19.29 9.16 -25.41
#